data_AF-A0A7T8H0T2-F1
#
_entry.id   AF-A0A7T8H0T2-F1
#
_cell.length_a   1.000
_cell.length_b   1.000
_cell.length_c   1.000
_cell.angle_alpha   90.00
_cell.angle_beta   90.00
_cell.angle_gamma   90.00
#
_symmetry.space_group_name_H-M   'P 1'
#
loop_
_entity.id
_entity.type
_entity.pdbx_description
1 polymer ?
#
loop_
_entity_poly.entity_id
_entity_poly.type
_entity_poly.pdbx_seq_one_letter_code
_entity_poly.pdbx_strand_id
1 'polypeptide(L)'
;MAAPETDAVSSADPSATNGHHAHESEDEDEDLSKLRPVDIEQDVREMERRKRVEAIMSSKLFREELERDSGAEGLSHILSNVMNIRGGSSGLRPSSVLPINDIRGLEGMVYTKTEKSLRCKLAAVYRLLDLQGWAQGVYNHITVRISQDTEHFLIQPFGLLYNEVTASSLIKVDMQGNVVEPGTTNFGVNIAGFVLHSAIHSARPDIKCIIHIHNPNIIA
;
A
#
# COMPACT_ATOMS: atom_id res chain seq x y z
N MET A 1 -7.48 76.78 7.03
CA MET A 1 -8.09 77.67 8.04
C MET A 1 -9.20 76.86 8.70
N ALA A 2 -9.25 76.57 9.99
CA ALA A 2 -8.38 76.85 11.13
C ALA A 2 -8.75 75.82 12.22
N ALA A 3 -7.78 75.40 13.05
CA ALA A 3 -8.03 74.89 14.41
C ALA A 3 -8.37 76.08 15.34
N PRO A 4 -8.82 75.92 16.61
CA PRO A 4 -8.02 75.36 17.73
C PRO A 4 -8.82 74.48 18.75
N GLU A 5 -8.20 73.50 19.44
CA GLU A 5 -7.71 73.46 20.85
C GLU A 5 -8.83 73.58 21.93
N THR A 6 -8.85 72.92 23.11
CA THR A 6 -7.81 72.49 24.08
C THR A 6 -8.32 71.40 25.07
N ASP A 7 -7.41 70.53 25.49
CA ASP A 7 -7.08 70.01 26.85
C ASP A 7 -8.10 69.34 27.80
N ALA A 8 -7.73 68.13 28.29
CA ALA A 8 -7.41 67.88 29.71
C ALA A 8 -6.76 66.49 29.94
N VAL A 9 -5.75 66.49 30.80
CA VAL A 9 -4.87 65.40 31.28
C VAL A 9 -5.52 64.59 32.41
N SER A 10 -5.21 63.28 32.57
CA SER A 10 -4.71 62.66 33.83
C SER A 10 -4.89 61.12 33.96
N SER A 11 -3.76 60.44 34.23
CA SER A 11 -3.49 59.31 35.15
C SER A 11 -4.11 57.88 35.00
N ALA A 12 -3.18 56.92 34.87
CA ALA A 12 -3.11 55.52 35.38
C ALA A 12 -3.82 55.24 36.73
N ASP A 13 -4.19 54.04 37.19
CA ASP A 13 -4.33 52.63 36.72
C ASP A 13 -5.11 51.88 37.87
N PRO A 14 -5.07 50.55 38.06
CA PRO A 14 -6.15 49.59 37.84
C PRO A 14 -6.89 49.09 39.13
N SER A 15 -7.86 48.18 38.91
CA SER A 15 -8.28 47.06 39.77
C SER A 15 -9.74 47.02 40.24
N ALA A 16 -10.22 45.77 40.26
CA ALA A 16 -11.28 45.21 41.10
C ALA A 16 -12.75 45.30 40.63
N THR A 17 -13.15 44.21 39.95
CA THR A 17 -14.32 43.33 40.23
C THR A 17 -15.63 43.96 40.70
N ASN A 18 -16.70 43.67 39.96
CA ASN A 18 -17.90 43.07 40.55
C ASN A 18 -18.67 42.29 39.47
N GLY A 19 -18.71 40.97 39.64
CA GLY A 19 -19.62 40.11 38.90
C GLY A 19 -21.01 40.12 39.52
N HIS A 20 -22.03 39.87 38.69
CA HIS A 20 -23.18 39.08 39.13
C HIS A 20 -23.95 38.49 37.93
N HIS A 21 -23.94 37.14 37.90
CA HIS A 21 -25.00 36.20 37.54
C HIS A 21 -25.61 36.22 36.13
N ALA A 22 -26.02 35.10 35.55
CA ALA A 22 -25.77 33.67 35.69
C ALA A 22 -26.66 33.05 34.61
N HIS A 23 -26.11 32.24 33.72
CA HIS A 23 -26.89 31.16 33.10
C HIS A 23 -25.93 30.01 32.85
N GLU A 24 -26.15 28.95 33.62
CA GLU A 24 -25.47 27.67 33.54
C GLU A 24 -25.74 27.02 32.18
N SER A 25 -24.72 26.41 31.59
CA SER A 25 -24.86 25.19 30.81
C SER A 25 -23.67 24.28 31.10
N GLU A 26 -24.02 23.11 31.59
CA GLU A 26 -23.20 22.03 32.16
C GLU A 26 -22.35 21.31 31.09
N ASP A 27 -21.53 22.03 30.31
CA ASP A 27 -20.84 21.44 29.15
C ASP A 27 -19.31 21.41 29.25
N GLU A 28 -18.69 21.99 30.29
CA GLU A 28 -17.22 22.07 30.38
C GLU A 28 -16.56 20.97 31.23
N ASP A 29 -17.31 20.28 32.09
CA ASP A 29 -16.75 19.19 32.92
C ASP A 29 -16.73 17.82 32.23
N GLU A 30 -17.41 17.66 31.09
CA GLU A 30 -17.38 16.41 30.33
C GLU A 30 -16.12 16.25 29.46
N ASP A 31 -15.40 17.34 29.19
CA ASP A 31 -14.26 17.35 28.27
C ASP A 31 -12.91 17.10 28.96
N LEU A 32 -12.83 17.25 30.29
CA LEU A 32 -11.64 16.86 31.06
C LEU A 32 -11.52 15.34 31.29
N SER A 33 -12.61 14.60 31.05
CA SER A 33 -12.67 13.12 31.24
C SER A 33 -12.29 12.31 29.99
N LYS A 34 -12.11 12.97 28.84
CA LYS A 34 -11.82 12.34 27.53
C LYS A 34 -10.35 12.39 27.11
N LEU A 35 -9.47 13.03 27.90
CA LEU A 35 -8.02 12.95 27.68
C LEU A 35 -7.42 11.68 28.32
N ARG A 36 -7.80 10.51 27.80
CA ARG A 36 -7.15 9.24 28.14
C ARG A 36 -5.91 9.05 27.25
N PRO A 37 -4.72 8.76 27.80
CA PRO A 37 -3.46 8.69 27.04
C PRO A 37 -3.54 7.65 25.91
N VAL A 38 -3.43 8.10 24.67
CA VAL A 38 -3.65 7.27 23.46
C VAL A 38 -2.55 6.22 23.21
N ASP A 39 -1.42 6.26 23.91
CA ASP A 39 -0.26 5.45 23.48
C ASP A 39 0.20 4.34 24.43
N ILE A 40 -0.47 4.08 25.56
CA ILE A 40 0.05 3.07 26.52
C ILE A 40 -0.28 1.64 26.08
N GLU A 41 -1.52 1.35 25.65
CA GLU A 41 -1.90 -0.03 25.30
C GLU A 41 -1.22 -0.53 24.03
N GLN A 42 -1.06 0.34 23.04
CA GLN A 42 -0.40 0.00 21.79
C GLN A 42 1.10 -0.25 22.01
N ASP A 43 1.73 0.56 22.85
CA ASP A 43 3.15 0.42 23.17
C ASP A 43 3.44 -0.78 24.08
N VAL A 44 2.53 -1.10 25.02
CA VAL A 44 2.58 -2.35 25.80
C VAL A 44 2.43 -3.58 24.90
N ARG A 45 1.50 -3.58 23.94
CA ARG A 45 1.36 -4.67 22.96
C ARG A 45 2.60 -4.81 22.08
N GLU A 46 3.19 -3.71 21.64
CA GLU A 46 4.43 -3.70 20.85
C GLU A 46 5.61 -4.24 21.69
N MET A 47 5.70 -3.84 22.97
CA MET A 47 6.70 -4.37 23.90
C MET A 47 6.53 -5.87 24.18
N GLU A 48 5.31 -6.36 24.38
CA GLU A 48 5.03 -7.78 24.55
C GLU A 48 5.32 -8.59 23.28
N ARG A 49 5.07 -8.00 22.10
CA ARG A 49 5.45 -8.60 20.82
C ARG A 49 6.97 -8.72 20.70
N ARG A 50 7.71 -7.66 21.04
CA ARG A 50 9.19 -7.65 21.03
C ARG A 50 9.78 -8.66 22.01
N LYS A 51 9.27 -8.73 23.24
CA LYS A 51 9.68 -9.74 24.23
C LYS A 51 9.44 -11.17 23.75
N ARG A 52 8.30 -11.44 23.10
CA ARG A 52 8.01 -12.75 22.51
C ARG A 52 8.96 -13.11 21.38
N VAL A 53 9.25 -12.16 20.49
CA VAL A 53 10.21 -12.36 19.38
C VAL A 53 11.62 -12.63 19.93
N GLU A 54 12.05 -11.89 20.94
CA GLU A 54 13.36 -12.05 21.57
C GLU A 54 13.49 -13.39 22.31
N ALA A 55 12.43 -13.84 23.00
CA ALA A 55 12.40 -15.15 23.64
C ALA A 55 12.48 -16.30 22.60
N ILE A 56 11.83 -16.16 21.45
CA ILE A 56 11.90 -17.15 20.35
C ILE A 56 13.30 -17.14 19.72
N MET A 57 13.84 -15.96 19.42
CA MET A 57 15.18 -15.83 18.82
C MET A 57 16.31 -16.20 19.77
N SER A 58 16.10 -16.21 21.09
CA SER A 58 17.09 -16.65 22.08
C SER A 58 16.90 -18.11 22.52
N SER A 59 15.79 -18.76 22.14
CA SER A 59 15.52 -20.16 22.48
C SER A 59 16.50 -21.13 21.82
N LYS A 60 17.14 -21.98 22.64
CA LYS A 60 18.00 -23.07 22.16
C LYS A 60 17.20 -24.15 21.42
N LEU A 61 16.00 -24.48 21.88
CA LEU A 61 15.11 -25.44 21.23
C LEU A 61 14.72 -24.98 19.82
N PHE A 62 14.41 -23.68 19.64
CA PHE A 62 14.07 -23.13 18.33
C PHE A 62 15.26 -23.14 17.35
N ARG A 63 16.48 -22.86 17.85
CA ARG A 63 17.70 -22.98 17.05
C ARG A 63 17.99 -24.43 16.64
N GLU A 64 17.91 -25.36 17.58
CA GLU A 64 18.13 -26.79 17.33
C GLU A 64 17.09 -27.38 16.38
N GLU A 65 15.84 -26.91 16.43
CA GLU A 65 14.77 -27.30 15.53
C GLU A 65 14.99 -26.71 14.12
N LEU A 66 15.40 -25.45 13.99
CA LEU A 66 15.81 -24.86 12.70
C LEU A 66 16.98 -25.61 12.04
N GLU A 67 17.93 -26.09 12.84
CA GLU A 67 19.10 -26.84 12.36
C GLU A 67 18.77 -28.30 12.02
N ARG A 68 17.75 -28.90 12.65
CA ARG A 68 17.25 -30.25 12.28
C ARG A 68 16.39 -30.25 11.02
N ASP A 69 15.73 -29.14 10.69
CA ASP A 69 14.59 -29.13 9.76
C ASP A 69 14.90 -28.50 8.38
N SER A 70 16.15 -28.60 7.89
CA SER A 70 16.53 -28.24 6.51
C SER A 70 15.97 -29.19 5.43
N GLY A 71 14.93 -29.98 5.75
CA GLY A 71 14.20 -30.87 4.86
C GLY A 71 12.82 -30.33 4.54
N ALA A 72 12.28 -30.68 3.36
CA ALA A 72 11.04 -30.16 2.80
C ALA A 72 9.78 -30.31 3.69
N GLU A 73 9.83 -31.11 4.76
CA GLU A 73 8.71 -31.30 5.69
C GLU A 73 8.57 -30.16 6.73
N GLY A 74 9.65 -29.46 7.09
CA GLY A 74 9.62 -28.40 8.11
C GLY A 74 8.84 -27.14 7.73
N LEU A 75 8.77 -26.85 6.42
CA LEU A 75 8.00 -25.70 5.90
C LEU A 75 6.50 -25.85 6.14
N SER A 76 5.99 -27.09 6.19
CA SER A 76 4.58 -27.37 6.44
C SER A 76 4.17 -26.97 7.86
N HIS A 77 5.05 -27.19 8.83
CA HIS A 77 4.79 -26.93 10.24
C HIS A 77 4.90 -25.43 10.56
N ILE A 78 5.85 -24.73 9.93
CA ILE A 78 5.97 -23.26 10.01
C ILE A 78 4.74 -22.58 9.39
N LEU A 79 4.25 -23.09 8.24
CA LEU A 79 3.03 -22.59 7.60
C LEU A 79 1.78 -22.81 8.47
N SER A 80 1.67 -23.97 9.12
CA SER A 80 0.57 -24.27 10.05
C SER A 80 0.53 -23.30 11.25
N ASN A 81 1.71 -23.00 11.81
CA ASN A 81 1.82 -22.05 12.92
C ASN A 81 1.46 -20.61 12.52
N VAL A 82 1.77 -20.18 11.29
CA VAL A 82 1.36 -18.87 10.75
C VAL A 82 -0.15 -18.80 10.50
N MET A 83 -0.77 -19.90 10.05
CA MET A 83 -2.22 -19.97 9.84
C MET A 83 -3.01 -19.91 11.16
N ASN A 84 -2.49 -20.50 12.24
CA ASN A 84 -3.16 -20.50 13.55
C ASN A 84 -3.09 -19.15 14.30
N ILE A 85 -2.19 -18.23 13.94
CA ILE A 85 -2.15 -16.87 14.51
C ILE A 85 -3.34 -16.02 14.02
N ARG A 86 -4.02 -16.42 12.94
CA ARG A 86 -5.12 -15.68 12.31
C ARG A 86 -6.50 -16.24 12.66
N GLY A 87 -6.71 -16.58 13.93
CA GLY A 87 -7.99 -17.03 14.47
C GLY A 87 -9.11 -15.99 14.38
N GLY A 88 -9.76 -15.93 13.22
CA GLY A 88 -11.08 -15.34 13.00
C GLY A 88 -11.93 -16.35 12.24
N SER A 89 -12.84 -16.99 12.95
CA SER A 89 -13.70 -18.07 12.45
C SER A 89 -14.57 -17.60 11.28
N SER A 90 -14.27 -18.07 10.08
CA SER A 90 -15.17 -18.12 8.91
C SER A 90 -14.57 -19.12 7.94
N GLY A 91 -15.27 -20.22 7.67
CA GLY A 91 -14.80 -21.31 6.81
C GLY A 91 -14.34 -20.80 5.44
N LEU A 92 -13.03 -20.70 5.25
CA LEU A 92 -12.41 -20.37 3.97
C LEU A 92 -11.80 -21.64 3.41
N ARG A 93 -12.26 -22.00 2.21
CA ARG A 93 -11.67 -23.00 1.33
C ARG A 93 -10.15 -22.78 1.26
N PRO A 94 -9.32 -23.81 0.96
CA PRO A 94 -7.91 -23.57 0.71
C PRO A 94 -7.82 -22.65 -0.51
N SER A 95 -7.68 -21.35 -0.28
CA SER A 95 -7.46 -20.40 -1.35
C SER A 95 -6.10 -20.77 -1.90
N SER A 96 -6.06 -21.35 -3.10
CA SER A 96 -4.83 -21.48 -3.86
C SER A 96 -4.32 -20.05 -4.08
N VAL A 97 -3.46 -19.58 -3.19
CA VAL A 97 -2.89 -18.24 -3.29
C VAL A 97 -2.09 -18.22 -4.58
N LEU A 98 -2.55 -17.46 -5.57
CA LEU A 98 -1.82 -17.32 -6.83
C LEU A 98 -0.46 -16.67 -6.54
N PRO A 99 0.66 -17.32 -6.85
CA PRO A 99 1.98 -16.79 -6.56
C PRO A 99 2.24 -15.52 -7.38
N ILE A 100 2.80 -14.49 -6.73
CA ILE A 100 3.22 -13.26 -7.42
C ILE A 100 4.38 -13.55 -8.38
N ASN A 101 5.37 -14.31 -7.90
CA ASN A 101 6.53 -14.74 -8.66
C ASN A 101 6.37 -16.21 -9.09
N ASP A 102 5.74 -16.40 -10.23
CA ASP A 102 5.43 -17.69 -10.84
C ASP A 102 6.34 -18.05 -12.02
N ILE A 103 7.23 -17.14 -12.43
CA ILE A 103 8.20 -17.37 -13.50
C ILE A 103 9.23 -18.41 -13.03
N ARG A 104 9.18 -19.64 -13.59
CA ARG A 104 10.09 -20.75 -13.27
C ARG A 104 10.51 -21.51 -14.53
N GLY A 105 11.56 -22.31 -14.41
CA GLY A 105 11.99 -23.26 -15.44
C GLY A 105 12.31 -22.63 -16.80
N LEU A 106 11.98 -23.37 -17.87
CA LEU A 106 12.23 -22.99 -19.27
C LEU A 106 11.47 -21.73 -19.69
N GLU A 107 10.25 -21.53 -19.20
CA GLU A 107 9.46 -20.31 -19.45
C GLU A 107 10.15 -19.06 -18.91
N GLY A 108 10.88 -19.21 -17.80
CA GLY A 108 11.74 -18.16 -17.31
C GLY A 108 12.86 -17.80 -18.28
N MET A 109 13.38 -18.70 -19.11
CA MET A 109 14.52 -18.36 -19.98
C MET A 109 14.17 -17.35 -21.08
N VAL A 110 12.88 -17.12 -21.35
CA VAL A 110 12.40 -16.16 -22.35
C VAL A 110 12.68 -14.71 -21.94
N TYR A 111 12.74 -14.42 -20.64
CA TYR A 111 12.90 -13.05 -20.13
C TYR A 111 14.34 -12.74 -19.73
N THR A 112 14.80 -11.53 -20.04
CA THR A 112 16.05 -11.01 -19.47
C THR A 112 15.96 -10.90 -17.94
N LYS A 113 17.10 -10.93 -17.24
CA LYS A 113 17.12 -10.77 -15.78
C LYS A 113 16.42 -9.49 -15.31
N THR A 114 16.60 -8.40 -16.05
CA THR A 114 15.95 -7.11 -15.79
C THR A 114 14.43 -7.21 -15.96
N GLU A 115 13.96 -7.77 -17.08
CA GLU A 115 12.53 -7.93 -17.33
C GLU A 115 11.85 -8.81 -16.27
N LYS A 116 12.45 -9.93 -15.87
CA LYS A 116 11.94 -10.77 -14.77
C LYS A 116 11.74 -9.98 -13.49
N SER A 117 12.75 -9.19 -13.11
CA SER A 117 12.68 -8.40 -11.89
C SER A 117 11.56 -7.36 -11.96
N LEU A 118 11.37 -6.71 -13.10
CA LEU A 118 10.29 -5.75 -13.32
C LEU A 118 8.92 -6.43 -13.30
N ARG A 119 8.77 -7.59 -13.93
CA ARG A 119 7.52 -8.39 -13.90
C ARG A 119 7.13 -8.75 -12.46
N CYS A 120 8.06 -9.26 -11.67
CA CYS A 120 7.80 -9.59 -10.27
C CYS A 120 7.45 -8.36 -9.42
N LYS A 121 8.15 -7.24 -9.62
CA LYS A 121 7.86 -5.98 -8.90
C LYS A 121 6.49 -5.43 -9.27
N LEU A 122 6.16 -5.41 -10.56
CA LEU A 122 4.88 -4.91 -11.05
C LEU A 122 3.72 -5.79 -10.54
N ALA A 123 3.85 -7.12 -10.62
CA ALA A 123 2.87 -8.04 -10.05
C ALA A 123 2.70 -7.82 -8.53
N ALA A 124 3.79 -7.54 -7.80
CA ALA A 124 3.70 -7.19 -6.38
C ALA A 124 2.96 -5.87 -6.13
N VAL A 125 3.18 -4.83 -6.96
CA VAL A 125 2.46 -3.56 -6.86
C VAL A 125 0.95 -3.78 -7.06
N TYR A 126 0.54 -4.61 -8.02
CA TYR A 126 -0.88 -4.96 -8.17
C TYR A 126 -1.46 -5.57 -6.90
N ARG A 127 -0.78 -6.54 -6.29
CA ARG A 127 -1.23 -7.13 -5.01
C ARG A 127 -1.26 -6.14 -3.86
N LEU A 128 -0.31 -5.19 -3.81
CA LEU A 128 -0.30 -4.15 -2.78
C LEU A 128 -1.49 -3.21 -2.93
N LEU A 129 -1.81 -2.77 -4.15
CA LEU A 129 -2.95 -1.88 -4.38
C LEU A 129 -4.29 -2.57 -4.11
N ASP A 130 -4.41 -3.86 -4.42
CA ASP A 130 -5.56 -4.67 -4.04
C ASP A 130 -5.70 -4.77 -2.51
N LEU A 131 -4.60 -5.06 -1.81
CA LEU A 131 -4.56 -5.13 -0.35
C LEU A 131 -4.96 -3.80 0.33
N GLN A 132 -4.63 -2.66 -0.28
CA GLN A 132 -5.03 -1.33 0.21
C GLN A 132 -6.48 -0.95 -0.18
N GLY A 133 -7.18 -1.79 -0.95
CA GLY A 133 -8.53 -1.48 -1.44
C GLY A 133 -8.58 -0.38 -2.50
N TRP A 134 -7.46 -0.10 -3.18
CA TRP A 134 -7.38 0.90 -4.26
C TRP A 134 -7.63 0.29 -5.65
N ALA A 135 -7.78 -1.03 -5.73
CA ALA A 135 -8.21 -1.71 -6.94
C ALA A 135 -9.71 -1.50 -7.14
N GLN A 136 -10.10 -0.85 -8.25
CA GLN A 136 -11.50 -0.69 -8.65
C GLN A 136 -11.75 -1.44 -9.95
N GLY A 137 -12.29 -2.66 -9.85
CA GLY A 137 -12.57 -3.51 -11.00
C GLY A 137 -11.34 -3.78 -11.87
N VAL A 138 -11.52 -3.72 -13.19
CA VAL A 138 -10.50 -4.07 -14.20
C VAL A 138 -10.00 -2.87 -15.03
N TYR A 139 -10.44 -1.65 -14.68
CA TYR A 139 -10.22 -0.45 -15.51
C TYR A 139 -8.98 0.37 -15.12
N ASN A 140 -8.49 0.19 -13.88
CA ASN A 140 -7.21 0.76 -13.45
C ASN A 140 -6.05 0.06 -14.20
N HIS A 141 -4.94 0.76 -14.39
CA HIS A 141 -3.81 0.21 -15.12
C HIS A 141 -2.48 0.80 -14.65
N ILE A 142 -1.44 -0.02 -14.73
CA ILE A 142 -0.07 0.33 -14.32
C ILE A 142 0.85 -0.10 -15.46
N THR A 143 1.74 0.79 -15.87
CA THR A 143 2.74 0.47 -16.90
C THR A 143 4.14 0.60 -16.36
N VAL A 144 5.02 -0.32 -16.74
CA VAL A 144 6.45 -0.25 -16.43
C VAL A 144 7.27 -0.36 -17.71
N ARG A 145 8.12 0.63 -17.98
CA ARG A 145 9.09 0.61 -19.08
C ARG A 145 10.19 -0.41 -18.79
N ILE A 146 10.40 -1.35 -19.72
CA ILE A 146 11.44 -2.40 -19.60
C ILE A 146 12.82 -1.84 -19.97
N SER A 147 12.88 -1.15 -21.12
CA SER A 147 14.09 -0.50 -21.64
C SER A 147 13.72 0.82 -22.30
N GLN A 148 14.62 1.80 -22.23
CA GLN A 148 14.48 3.06 -22.94
C GLN A 148 14.72 2.89 -24.45
N ASP A 149 15.58 1.96 -24.86
CA ASP A 149 15.97 1.80 -26.25
C ASP A 149 14.90 1.12 -27.11
N THR A 150 14.15 0.18 -26.53
CA THR A 150 13.14 -0.61 -27.27
C THR A 150 11.72 -0.10 -27.08
N GLU A 151 11.52 0.88 -26.18
CA GLU A 151 10.19 1.44 -25.88
C GLU A 151 9.10 0.39 -25.61
N HIS A 152 9.47 -0.65 -24.86
CA HIS A 152 8.56 -1.73 -24.46
C HIS A 152 8.08 -1.53 -23.03
N PHE A 153 6.81 -1.85 -22.80
CA PHE A 153 6.13 -1.65 -21.52
C PHE A 153 5.46 -2.93 -21.04
N LEU A 154 5.44 -3.16 -19.74
CA LEU A 154 4.66 -4.19 -19.08
C LEU A 154 3.34 -3.60 -18.57
N ILE A 155 2.24 -4.31 -18.77
CA ILE A 155 0.90 -3.96 -18.29
C ILE A 155 0.11 -5.23 -17.94
N GLN A 156 -0.88 -5.13 -17.05
CA GLN A 156 -1.80 -6.24 -16.78
C GLN A 156 -2.60 -6.65 -18.06
N PRO A 157 -2.95 -7.93 -18.19
CA PRO A 157 -3.99 -8.34 -19.12
C PRO A 157 -5.35 -7.75 -18.76
N PHE A 158 -6.06 -7.23 -19.75
CA PHE A 158 -7.40 -6.67 -19.56
C PHE A 158 -8.41 -7.78 -19.27
N GLY A 159 -9.10 -7.65 -18.14
CA GLY A 159 -10.06 -8.64 -17.63
C GLY A 159 -9.62 -9.32 -16.33
N LEU A 160 -8.33 -9.24 -15.97
CA LEU A 160 -7.85 -9.72 -14.67
C LEU A 160 -8.05 -8.67 -13.57
N LEU A 161 -8.43 -9.15 -12.39
CA LEU A 161 -8.37 -8.37 -11.16
C LEU A 161 -6.93 -8.27 -10.67
N TYR A 162 -6.63 -7.25 -9.86
CA TYR A 162 -5.28 -7.00 -9.36
C TYR A 162 -4.73 -8.17 -8.51
N ASN A 163 -5.60 -8.87 -7.78
CA ASN A 163 -5.26 -10.07 -7.02
C ASN A 163 -4.99 -11.33 -7.86
N GLU A 164 -5.30 -11.31 -9.16
CA GLU A 164 -5.06 -12.40 -10.10
C GLU A 164 -3.78 -12.19 -10.91
N VAL A 165 -3.22 -10.98 -10.93
CA VAL A 165 -1.99 -10.68 -11.67
C VAL A 165 -0.81 -11.45 -11.07
N THR A 166 -0.01 -12.07 -11.94
CA THR A 166 1.26 -12.73 -11.64
C THR A 166 2.36 -12.17 -12.53
N ALA A 167 3.63 -12.48 -12.24
CA ALA A 167 4.75 -12.00 -13.04
C ALA A 167 4.70 -12.54 -14.48
N SER A 168 4.28 -13.80 -14.66
CA SER A 168 4.14 -14.43 -15.97
C SER A 168 2.92 -13.94 -16.75
N SER A 169 1.85 -13.52 -16.07
CA SER A 169 0.62 -13.08 -16.76
C SER A 169 0.75 -11.71 -17.41
N LEU A 170 1.69 -10.86 -16.97
CA LEU A 170 1.90 -9.53 -17.54
C LEU A 170 2.16 -9.57 -19.06
N ILE A 171 1.57 -8.63 -19.77
CA ILE A 171 1.71 -8.46 -21.21
C ILE A 171 2.82 -7.45 -21.48
N LYS A 172 3.64 -7.71 -22.51
CA LYS A 172 4.59 -6.75 -23.07
C LYS A 172 4.00 -6.11 -24.32
N VAL A 173 3.95 -4.78 -24.33
CA VAL A 173 3.44 -3.97 -25.44
C VAL A 173 4.48 -2.98 -25.94
N ASP A 174 4.37 -2.59 -27.21
CA ASP A 174 5.13 -1.48 -27.79
C ASP A 174 4.47 -0.12 -27.48
N MET A 175 5.10 0.97 -27.94
CA MET A 175 4.59 2.34 -27.74
C MET A 175 3.21 2.57 -28.39
N GLN A 176 2.85 1.81 -29.42
CA GLN A 176 1.56 1.90 -30.10
C GLN A 176 0.48 1.03 -29.41
N GLY A 177 0.86 0.25 -28.40
CA GLY A 177 -0.04 -0.66 -27.69
C GLY A 177 -0.22 -2.01 -28.38
N ASN A 178 0.58 -2.34 -29.39
CA ASN A 178 0.58 -3.67 -29.97
C ASN A 178 1.21 -4.65 -28.99
N VAL A 179 0.64 -5.85 -28.89
CA VAL A 179 1.19 -6.92 -28.05
C VAL A 179 2.43 -7.50 -28.71
N VAL A 180 3.58 -7.29 -28.07
CA VAL A 180 4.86 -7.89 -28.47
C VAL A 180 4.96 -9.30 -27.90
N GLU A 181 4.44 -9.50 -26.68
CA GLU A 181 4.38 -10.82 -26.04
C GLU A 181 3.21 -10.88 -25.04
N PRO A 182 2.33 -11.90 -25.13
CA PRO A 182 1.05 -11.93 -24.42
C PRO A 182 1.12 -12.40 -22.95
N GLY A 183 2.30 -12.70 -22.41
CA GLY A 183 2.42 -13.42 -21.14
C GLY A 183 1.84 -14.84 -21.23
N THR A 184 1.33 -15.33 -20.10
CA THR A 184 0.75 -16.70 -19.98
C THR A 184 -0.76 -16.76 -20.19
N THR A 185 -1.42 -15.64 -20.47
CA THR A 185 -2.88 -15.58 -20.62
C THR A 185 -3.28 -15.35 -22.07
N ASN A 186 -4.55 -15.61 -22.39
CA ASN A 186 -5.14 -15.30 -23.70
C ASN A 186 -5.82 -13.93 -23.74
N PHE A 187 -5.63 -13.11 -22.71
CA PHE A 187 -6.22 -11.78 -22.62
C PHE A 187 -5.37 -10.74 -23.36
N GLY A 188 -6.03 -9.70 -23.86
CA GLY A 188 -5.37 -8.60 -24.55
C GLY A 188 -5.05 -7.43 -23.62
N VAL A 189 -4.62 -6.31 -24.23
CA VAL A 189 -4.42 -5.04 -23.52
C VAL A 189 -5.64 -4.13 -23.70
N ASN A 190 -5.97 -3.34 -22.67
CA ASN A 190 -6.92 -2.23 -22.82
C ASN A 190 -6.23 -1.07 -23.54
N ILE A 191 -6.34 -1.03 -24.87
CA ILE A 191 -5.69 -0.01 -25.71
C ILE A 191 -6.12 1.39 -25.27
N ALA A 192 -7.41 1.61 -25.00
CA ALA A 192 -7.92 2.92 -24.61
C ALA A 192 -7.27 3.44 -23.30
N GLY A 193 -7.06 2.57 -22.31
CA GLY A 193 -6.31 2.93 -21.10
C GLY A 193 -4.82 3.18 -21.38
N PHE A 194 -4.22 2.36 -22.25
CA PHE A 194 -2.80 2.48 -22.56
C PHE A 194 -2.43 3.77 -23.32
N VAL A 195 -3.35 4.35 -24.11
CA VAL A 195 -3.08 5.59 -24.87
C VAL A 195 -2.53 6.70 -23.97
N LEU A 196 -3.11 6.92 -22.78
CA LEU A 196 -2.63 7.96 -21.87
C LEU A 196 -1.22 7.65 -21.35
N HIS A 197 -0.95 6.40 -21.00
CA HIS A 197 0.35 5.96 -20.52
C HIS A 197 1.43 6.09 -21.61
N SER A 198 1.10 5.74 -22.86
CA SER A 198 2.00 5.86 -24.01
C SER A 198 2.39 7.33 -24.26
N ALA A 199 1.42 8.25 -24.20
CA ALA A 199 1.68 9.67 -24.37
C ALA A 199 2.62 10.22 -23.30
N ILE A 200 2.41 9.84 -22.03
CA ILE A 200 3.29 10.27 -20.92
C ILE A 200 4.68 9.65 -21.08
N HIS A 201 4.79 8.34 -21.36
CA HIS A 201 6.07 7.69 -21.54
C HIS A 201 6.86 8.26 -22.73
N SER A 202 6.19 8.61 -23.82
CA SER A 202 6.79 9.26 -24.99
C SER A 202 7.29 10.66 -24.65
N ALA A 203 6.49 11.48 -23.95
CA ALA A 203 6.88 12.83 -23.54
C ALA A 203 7.96 12.84 -22.44
N ARG A 204 8.04 11.79 -21.63
CA ARG A 204 8.94 11.67 -20.48
C ARG A 204 9.67 10.32 -20.47
N PRO A 205 10.76 10.19 -21.25
CA PRO A 205 11.56 8.96 -21.31
C PRO A 205 12.20 8.57 -19.97
N ASP A 206 12.35 9.52 -19.04
CA ASP A 206 12.87 9.30 -17.69
C ASP A 206 11.87 8.59 -16.77
N ILE A 207 10.56 8.65 -17.07
CA ILE A 207 9.53 7.97 -16.30
C ILE A 207 9.51 6.47 -16.64
N LYS A 208 9.78 5.67 -15.61
CA LYS A 208 9.81 4.20 -15.71
C LYS A 208 8.51 3.52 -15.35
N CYS A 209 7.69 4.11 -14.48
CA CYS A 209 6.45 3.51 -14.01
C CYS A 209 5.36 4.58 -13.93
N ILE A 210 4.17 4.25 -14.41
CA ILE A 210 2.97 5.08 -14.28
C ILE A 210 1.90 4.24 -13.61
N ILE A 211 1.32 4.75 -12.54
CA ILE A 211 0.22 4.11 -11.81
C ILE A 211 -1.01 5.00 -11.98
N HIS A 212 -2.03 4.47 -12.65
CA HIS A 212 -3.31 5.13 -12.81
C HIS A 212 -4.38 4.37 -12.04
N ILE A 213 -5.02 5.06 -11.08
CA ILE A 213 -6.02 4.48 -10.19
C ILE A 213 -7.26 5.35 -10.12
N HIS A 214 -8.41 4.70 -10.07
CA HIS A 214 -9.68 5.30 -9.69
C HIS A 214 -9.94 4.96 -8.22
N ASN A 215 -9.82 5.95 -7.34
CA ASN A 215 -10.15 5.82 -5.92
C ASN A 215 -11.31 6.80 -5.63
N PRO A 216 -12.44 6.33 -5.06
CA PRO A 216 -13.57 7.19 -4.73
C PRO A 216 -13.20 8.45 -3.94
N ASN A 217 -12.25 8.35 -3.00
CA ASN A 217 -11.81 9.48 -2.17
C ASN A 217 -11.01 10.55 -2.96
N ILE A 218 -10.61 10.26 -4.19
CA ILE A 218 -9.87 11.17 -5.08
C ILE A 218 -10.79 11.73 -6.18
N ILE A 219 -11.87 11.00 -6.51
CA ILE A 219 -12.81 11.35 -7.57
C ILE A 219 -14.02 12.15 -7.03
N ALA A 220 -14.36 11.98 -5.75
CA ALA A 220 -15.54 12.57 -5.10
C ALA A 220 -15.38 14.05 -4.71
#